data_AF-A0A2D8UJD7-F1
#
_entry.id   AF-A0A2D8UJD7-F1
#
_cell.length_a   1.000
_cell.length_b   1.000
_cell.length_c   1.000
_cell.angle_alpha   90.00
_cell.angle_beta   90.00
_cell.angle_gamma   90.00
#
_symmetry.space_group_name_H-M   'P 1'
#
loop_
_entity.id
_entity.type
_entity.pdbx_description
1 polymer ?
#
loop_
_entity_poly.entity_id
_entity_poly.type
_entity_poly.pdbx_seq_one_letter_code
_entity_poly.pdbx_strand_id
1 'polypeptide(L)'
;MKRHLLTIICIVFLVSCKSQYVNLEKDQVFKLSSDCPKEGKCKVEVKDEFTYELEKGKGGVINPVFKENTETKLFIFTYSKTKNKELTDDFYQEKILFILPYKIEEGEYSGNDLKDFNISFGKFCFCRDVAGYYPIKTGTLKITKDEIDFTFTVELDQQKIKHISFKIPQ
;
A
#
# COMPACT_ATOMS: atom_id res chain seq x y z
N MET A 1 -24.86 61.03 29.37
CA MET A 1 -25.55 59.73 29.53
C MET A 1 -24.93 58.77 28.51
N LYS A 2 -23.81 58.13 28.85
CA LYS A 2 -23.72 56.70 29.24
C LYS A 2 -24.50 55.76 28.30
N ARG A 3 -23.81 55.18 27.31
CA ARG A 3 -23.92 53.77 26.88
C ARG A 3 -22.88 53.43 25.81
N HIS A 4 -21.60 53.56 26.16
CA HIS A 4 -20.53 52.79 25.52
C HIS A 4 -19.96 51.87 26.60
N LEU A 5 -20.49 50.65 26.67
CA LEU A 5 -19.96 49.59 27.51
C LEU A 5 -20.47 48.24 26.98
N LEU A 6 -19.56 47.27 26.88
CA LEU A 6 -19.70 45.91 26.33
C LEU A 6 -19.87 45.89 24.81
N THR A 7 -18.93 45.41 23.99
CA THR A 7 -18.19 44.15 24.15
C THR A 7 -16.92 44.19 23.28
N ILE A 8 -15.84 44.76 23.82
CA ILE A 8 -14.47 44.50 23.35
C ILE A 8 -13.95 43.40 24.27
N ILE A 9 -13.87 42.17 23.76
CA ILE A 9 -13.03 41.04 24.21
C ILE A 9 -13.64 39.80 23.53
N CYS A 10 -13.22 39.56 22.29
CA CYS A 10 -13.23 38.23 21.66
C CYS A 10 -12.24 38.23 20.49
N ILE A 11 -11.07 38.84 20.71
CA ILE A 11 -9.92 38.84 19.80
C ILE A 11 -8.71 38.46 20.64
N VAL A 12 -8.62 37.19 21.07
CA VAL A 12 -7.37 36.46 21.31
C VAL A 12 -7.75 34.97 21.25
N PHE A 13 -6.89 34.15 20.62
CA PHE A 13 -6.94 32.68 20.48
C PHE A 13 -7.42 32.10 19.14
N LEU A 14 -7.04 32.73 18.02
CA LEU A 14 -6.76 31.97 16.80
C LEU A 14 -5.25 31.87 16.59
N VAL A 15 -4.58 31.19 17.52
CA VAL A 15 -3.22 30.70 17.28
C VAL A 15 -3.37 29.37 16.53
N SER A 16 -3.52 29.45 15.21
CA SER A 16 -3.47 28.28 14.34
C SER A 16 -2.04 27.75 14.39
N CYS A 17 -1.88 26.57 14.98
CA CYS A 17 -0.63 25.83 14.91
C CYS A 17 -0.37 25.50 13.43
N LYS A 18 0.59 26.17 12.80
CA LYS A 18 1.20 25.66 11.56
C LYS A 18 2.02 24.44 11.95
N SER A 19 1.39 23.28 12.05
CA SER A 19 2.12 22.02 11.89
C SER A 19 2.60 21.98 10.43
N GLN A 20 3.91 21.84 10.27
CA GLN A 20 4.53 21.63 8.97
C GLN A 20 4.26 20.17 8.58
N TYR A 21 3.07 19.90 8.05
CA TYR A 21 2.81 18.63 7.40
C TYR A 21 3.45 18.68 6.02
N VAL A 22 4.40 17.79 5.78
CA VAL A 22 4.82 17.45 4.41
C VAL A 22 3.58 16.86 3.73
N ASN A 23 2.93 17.66 2.89
CA ASN A 23 1.91 17.18 1.97
C ASN A 23 2.64 16.38 0.91
N LEU A 24 2.62 15.06 1.01
CA LEU A 24 2.97 14.20 -0.11
C LEU A 24 1.77 14.25 -1.05
N GLU A 25 1.89 15.01 -2.14
CA GLU A 25 0.82 15.26 -3.10
C GLU A 25 0.26 13.95 -3.68
N LYS A 26 -1.04 13.99 -3.97
CA LYS A 26 -1.94 12.90 -4.39
C LYS A 26 -1.59 12.22 -5.73
N ASP A 27 -0.48 12.60 -6.37
CA ASP A 27 -0.02 12.09 -7.67
C ASP A 27 1.48 11.70 -7.64
N GLN A 28 1.96 11.17 -6.52
CA GLN A 28 3.34 10.69 -6.45
C GLN A 28 3.56 9.45 -7.32
N VAL A 29 4.31 9.63 -8.40
CA VAL A 29 4.83 8.53 -9.23
C VAL A 29 6.03 7.92 -8.50
N PHE A 30 5.79 6.82 -7.79
CA PHE A 30 6.85 6.03 -7.18
C PHE A 30 7.73 5.42 -8.28
N LYS A 31 9.04 5.70 -8.22
CA LYS A 31 10.00 5.14 -9.17
C LYS A 31 10.37 3.73 -8.71
N LEU A 32 10.02 2.74 -9.54
CA LEU A 32 10.47 1.37 -9.35
C LEU A 32 11.99 1.28 -9.48
N SER A 33 12.61 0.65 -8.50
CA SER A 33 14.02 0.24 -8.51
C SER A 33 14.15 -1.22 -8.97
N SER A 34 13.15 -2.07 -8.69
CA SER A 34 13.14 -3.48 -9.08
C SER A 34 12.73 -3.69 -10.54
N ASP A 35 13.21 -4.78 -11.12
CA ASP A 35 12.79 -5.22 -12.46
C ASP A 35 11.30 -5.57 -12.49
N CYS A 36 10.61 -5.06 -13.51
CA CYS A 36 9.26 -5.51 -13.85
C CYS A 36 9.35 -6.62 -14.90
N PRO A 37 8.58 -7.73 -14.79
CA PRO A 37 8.58 -8.75 -15.82
C PRO A 37 8.25 -8.17 -17.21
N LYS A 38 9.06 -8.54 -18.21
CA LYS A 38 9.01 -7.97 -19.58
C LYS A 38 7.66 -8.13 -20.28
N GLU A 39 6.87 -9.12 -19.87
CA GLU A 39 5.55 -9.41 -20.43
C GLU A 39 4.46 -8.42 -19.96
N GLY A 40 4.75 -7.53 -19.01
CA GLY A 40 3.74 -6.67 -18.42
C GLY A 40 4.24 -5.31 -17.97
N LYS A 41 3.43 -4.68 -17.12
CA LYS A 41 3.69 -3.36 -16.53
C LYS A 41 3.50 -3.43 -15.03
N CYS A 42 4.31 -2.66 -14.31
CA CYS A 42 4.27 -2.57 -12.87
C CYS A 42 3.92 -1.13 -12.46
N LYS A 43 3.13 -0.99 -11.40
CA LYS A 43 2.74 0.30 -10.81
C LYS A 43 2.76 0.18 -9.29
N VAL A 44 3.12 1.26 -8.60
CA VAL A 44 2.92 1.41 -7.16
C VAL A 44 1.92 2.53 -6.92
N GLU A 45 0.98 2.28 -6.02
CA GLU A 45 -0.02 3.23 -5.54
C GLU A 45 0.05 3.31 -4.02
N VAL A 46 -0.12 4.50 -3.47
CA VAL A 46 -0.14 4.71 -2.02
C VAL A 46 -1.44 5.39 -1.64
N LYS A 47 -2.04 4.89 -0.56
CA LYS A 47 -3.24 5.47 0.05
C LYS A 47 -2.91 5.84 1.48
N ASP A 48 -2.99 7.13 1.76
CA ASP A 48 -2.90 7.67 3.11
C ASP A 48 -4.11 7.30 3.94
N GLU A 49 -3.90 7.16 5.24
CA GLU A 49 -4.94 6.92 6.23
C GLU A 49 -5.78 5.66 5.97
N PHE A 50 -5.16 4.58 5.48
CA PHE A 50 -5.85 3.34 5.13
C PHE A 50 -5.17 2.10 5.71
N THR A 51 -6.00 1.17 6.16
CA THR A 51 -5.64 -0.22 6.48
C THR A 51 -6.59 -1.18 5.76
N TYR A 52 -6.36 -2.50 5.89
CA TYR A 52 -7.29 -3.50 5.39
C TYR A 52 -7.28 -4.77 6.23
N GLU A 53 -8.37 -5.53 6.16
CA GLU A 53 -8.44 -6.90 6.65
C GLU A 53 -8.81 -7.84 5.50
N LEU A 54 -8.32 -9.07 5.53
CA LEU A 54 -8.72 -10.07 4.55
C LEU A 54 -10.01 -10.75 5.01
N GLU A 55 -11.05 -10.70 4.17
CA GLU A 55 -12.34 -11.34 4.42
C GLU A 55 -12.69 -12.34 3.32
N LYS A 56 -13.35 -13.43 3.72
CA LYS A 56 -13.83 -14.46 2.79
C LYS A 56 -15.19 -14.03 2.21
N GLY A 57 -15.20 -13.70 0.93
CA GLY A 57 -16.40 -13.32 0.19
C GLY A 57 -17.24 -14.51 -0.29
N LYS A 58 -18.29 -14.20 -1.06
CA LYS A 58 -19.13 -15.20 -1.73
C LYS A 58 -18.27 -16.06 -2.67
N GLY A 59 -18.53 -17.38 -2.69
CA GLY A 59 -17.72 -18.33 -3.48
C GLY A 59 -16.34 -18.63 -2.86
N GLY A 60 -16.05 -18.14 -1.66
CA GLY A 60 -14.83 -18.46 -0.91
C GLY A 60 -13.59 -17.66 -1.28
N VAL A 61 -13.70 -16.71 -2.21
CA VAL A 61 -12.62 -15.81 -2.61
C VAL A 61 -12.29 -14.85 -1.47
N ILE A 62 -11.01 -14.77 -1.11
CA ILE A 62 -10.52 -13.85 -0.08
C ILE A 62 -10.22 -12.48 -0.70
N ASN A 63 -10.75 -11.41 -0.11
CA ASN A 63 -10.58 -10.04 -0.59
C ASN A 63 -10.22 -9.08 0.57
N PRO A 64 -9.49 -7.99 0.31
CA PRO A 64 -9.26 -6.94 1.28
C PRO A 64 -10.53 -6.11 1.47
N VAL A 65 -10.89 -5.89 2.72
CA VAL A 65 -11.86 -4.88 3.14
C VAL A 65 -11.07 -3.72 3.71
N PHE A 66 -11.09 -2.60 2.98
CA PHE A 66 -10.37 -1.39 3.33
C PHE A 66 -11.11 -0.62 4.42
N LYS A 67 -10.35 -0.07 5.38
CA LYS A 67 -10.84 0.76 6.47
C LYS A 67 -9.95 1.98 6.62
N GLU A 68 -10.53 3.08 7.08
CA GLU A 68 -9.75 4.27 7.44
C GLU A 68 -8.90 3.95 8.68
N ASN A 69 -7.66 4.40 8.67
CA ASN A 69 -6.76 4.37 9.81
C ASN A 69 -5.72 5.48 9.66
N THR A 70 -5.88 6.55 10.43
CA THR A 70 -5.07 7.77 10.39
C THR A 70 -3.61 7.59 10.78
N GLU A 71 -3.23 6.42 11.29
CA GLU A 71 -1.85 6.12 11.73
C GLU A 71 -1.05 5.36 10.67
N THR A 72 -1.67 5.00 9.55
CA THR A 72 -1.09 4.08 8.56
C THR A 72 -1.22 4.55 7.11
N LYS A 73 -0.32 4.04 6.26
CA LYS A 73 -0.38 4.12 4.81
C LYS A 73 -0.46 2.73 4.20
N LEU A 74 -1.31 2.57 3.20
CA LEU A 74 -1.39 1.36 2.38
C LEU A 74 -0.59 1.54 1.09
N PHE A 75 0.36 0.64 0.86
CA PHE A 75 1.09 0.51 -0.39
C PHE A 75 0.49 -0.63 -1.22
N ILE A 76 0.30 -0.38 -2.51
CA ILE A 76 -0.25 -1.34 -3.47
C ILE A 76 0.69 -1.41 -4.66
N PHE A 77 1.50 -2.46 -4.73
CA PHE A 77 2.21 -2.80 -5.97
C PHE A 77 1.29 -3.65 -6.85
N THR A 78 1.22 -3.34 -8.14
CA THR A 78 0.45 -4.10 -9.13
C THR A 78 1.33 -4.45 -10.32
N TYR A 79 1.43 -5.74 -10.64
CA TYR A 79 1.93 -6.24 -11.93
C TYR A 79 0.76 -6.67 -12.79
N SER A 80 0.67 -6.16 -14.02
CA SER A 80 -0.34 -6.58 -15.00
C SER A 80 0.33 -7.10 -16.26
N LYS A 81 0.07 -8.36 -16.62
CA LYS A 81 0.53 -8.93 -17.88
C LYS A 81 -0.13 -8.20 -19.05
N THR A 82 0.64 -7.94 -20.10
CA THR A 82 0.10 -7.42 -21.36
C THR A 82 -0.75 -8.50 -22.00
N LYS A 83 -2.05 -8.24 -22.16
CA LYS A 83 -3.00 -9.19 -22.74
C LYS A 83 -2.64 -9.48 -24.21
N ASN A 84 -2.50 -10.75 -24.56
CA ASN A 84 -2.54 -11.17 -25.95
C ASN A 84 -3.97 -10.99 -26.50
N LYS A 85 -4.13 -10.14 -27.51
CA LYS A 85 -5.44 -9.82 -28.11
C LYS A 85 -6.09 -11.01 -28.83
N GLU A 86 -5.29 -12.00 -29.21
CA GLU A 86 -5.76 -13.22 -29.88
C GLU A 86 -6.32 -14.25 -28.87
N LEU A 87 -6.07 -14.05 -27.57
CA LEU A 87 -6.49 -14.95 -26.51
C LEU A 87 -7.52 -14.28 -25.61
N THR A 88 -8.72 -14.86 -25.53
CA THR A 88 -9.82 -14.31 -24.72
C THR A 88 -9.47 -14.28 -23.23
N ASP A 89 -8.82 -15.34 -22.73
CA ASP A 89 -8.60 -15.63 -21.31
C ASP A 89 -7.16 -15.38 -20.82
N ASP A 90 -6.42 -14.50 -21.50
CA ASP A 90 -5.02 -14.18 -21.15
C ASP A 90 -4.87 -13.08 -20.06
N PHE A 91 -5.89 -12.90 -19.23
CA PHE A 91 -5.81 -11.95 -18.12
C PHE A 91 -4.94 -12.52 -16.98
N TYR A 92 -3.94 -11.75 -16.58
CA TYR A 92 -3.11 -12.06 -15.43
C TYR A 92 -2.67 -10.78 -14.70
N GLN A 93 -2.89 -10.73 -13.39
CA GLN A 93 -2.48 -9.64 -12.53
C GLN A 93 -2.04 -10.19 -11.16
N GLU A 94 -0.96 -9.61 -10.63
CA GLU A 94 -0.52 -9.82 -9.25
C GLU A 94 -0.56 -8.49 -8.49
N LYS A 95 -0.91 -8.54 -7.22
CA LYS A 95 -0.86 -7.39 -6.32
C LYS A 95 -0.12 -7.73 -5.04
N ILE A 96 0.63 -6.77 -4.51
CA ILE A 96 1.24 -6.86 -3.19
C ILE A 96 0.74 -5.67 -2.39
N LEU A 97 0.03 -5.95 -1.30
CA LEU A 97 -0.50 -4.96 -0.38
C LEU A 97 0.28 -5.05 0.92
N PHE A 98 0.68 -3.92 1.47
CA PHE A 98 1.25 -3.85 2.81
C PHE A 98 1.00 -2.50 3.45
N ILE A 99 0.94 -2.51 4.77
CA ILE A 99 0.67 -1.37 5.62
C ILE A 99 1.96 -0.93 6.28
N LEU A 100 2.26 0.36 6.19
CA LEU A 100 3.33 0.99 6.95
C LEU A 100 2.74 2.05 7.89
N PRO A 101 3.18 2.15 9.16
CA PRO A 101 2.82 3.28 10.02
C PRO A 101 3.38 4.59 9.46
N TYR A 102 2.80 5.75 9.76
CA TYR A 102 3.37 7.04 9.31
C TYR A 102 4.78 7.29 9.84
N LYS A 103 5.05 6.83 11.07
CA LYS A 103 6.38 6.84 11.67
C LYS A 103 7.00 5.47 11.42
N ILE A 104 7.67 5.34 10.28
CA ILE A 104 8.34 4.12 9.90
C ILE A 104 9.72 4.10 10.54
N GLU A 105 10.06 3.04 11.24
CA GLU A 105 11.43 2.79 11.65
C GLU A 105 12.21 2.21 10.46
N GLU A 106 13.39 2.75 10.20
CA GLU A 106 14.30 2.15 9.23
C GLU A 106 14.83 0.83 9.80
N GLY A 107 14.89 -0.20 8.97
CA GLY A 107 15.25 -1.52 9.46
C GLY A 107 15.04 -2.62 8.43
N GLU A 108 15.33 -3.84 8.87
CA GLU A 108 15.08 -5.06 8.12
C GLU A 108 14.17 -5.95 8.97
N TYR A 109 13.03 -6.32 8.40
CA TYR A 109 11.95 -7.05 9.07
C TYR A 109 11.75 -8.39 8.37
N SER A 110 11.83 -9.48 9.14
CA SER A 110 11.66 -10.84 8.63
C SER A 110 11.02 -11.74 9.68
N GLY A 111 10.52 -12.90 9.27
CA GLY A 111 9.91 -13.85 10.19
C GLY A 111 8.69 -13.27 10.90
N ASN A 112 8.74 -13.17 12.23
CA ASN A 112 7.60 -12.68 13.02
C ASN A 112 7.35 -11.18 12.87
N ASP A 113 8.40 -10.38 12.66
CA ASP A 113 8.31 -8.92 12.54
C ASP A 113 7.56 -8.51 11.26
N LEU A 114 7.51 -9.40 10.27
CA LEU A 114 6.78 -9.17 9.02
C LEU A 114 5.26 -9.08 9.24
N LYS A 115 4.73 -9.62 10.35
CA LYS A 115 3.30 -9.60 10.67
C LYS A 115 2.79 -8.20 10.96
N ASP A 116 3.65 -7.31 11.45
CA ASP A 116 3.28 -5.94 11.83
C ASP A 116 2.90 -5.08 10.62
N PHE A 117 3.31 -5.49 9.42
CA PHE A 117 3.08 -4.76 8.18
C PHE A 117 1.88 -5.25 7.38
N ASN A 118 1.12 -6.22 7.88
CA ASN A 118 -0.08 -6.76 7.25
C ASN A 118 0.07 -6.92 5.72
N ILE A 119 0.92 -7.87 5.31
CA ILE A 119 1.34 -8.04 3.92
C ILE A 119 0.52 -9.14 3.24
N SER A 120 -0.06 -8.85 2.08
CA SER A 120 -0.85 -9.81 1.29
C SER A 120 -0.44 -9.83 -0.18
N PHE A 121 -0.45 -11.02 -0.76
CA PHE A 121 -0.32 -11.28 -2.18
C PHE A 121 -1.68 -11.56 -2.80
N GLY A 122 -2.05 -10.78 -3.83
CA GLY A 122 -3.22 -11.01 -4.66
C GLY A 122 -2.84 -11.66 -5.98
N LYS A 123 -3.53 -12.73 -6.38
CA LYS A 123 -3.41 -13.35 -7.70
C LYS A 123 -4.74 -13.27 -8.42
N PHE A 124 -4.73 -12.78 -9.67
CA PHE A 124 -5.93 -12.68 -10.50
C PHE A 124 -5.65 -13.20 -11.89
N CYS A 125 -6.34 -14.27 -12.26
CA CYS A 125 -6.31 -14.87 -13.59
C CYS A 125 -7.62 -15.64 -13.82
N PHE A 126 -7.81 -16.12 -15.05
CA PHE A 126 -8.82 -17.14 -15.36
C PHE A 126 -8.40 -18.53 -14.84
N CYS A 127 -8.02 -18.58 -13.57
CA CYS A 127 -7.51 -19.75 -12.87
C CYS A 127 -8.53 -20.12 -11.79
N ARG A 128 -9.09 -21.33 -11.88
CA ARG A 128 -10.07 -21.81 -10.90
C ARG A 128 -9.40 -21.96 -9.53
N ASP A 129 -10.13 -21.54 -8.49
CA ASP A 129 -9.83 -21.79 -7.07
C ASP A 129 -8.55 -21.16 -6.48
N VAL A 130 -7.73 -20.47 -7.29
CA VAL A 130 -6.48 -19.83 -6.84
C VAL A 130 -6.47 -18.30 -6.98
N ALA A 131 -7.59 -17.72 -7.45
CA ALA A 131 -7.75 -16.27 -7.54
C ALA A 131 -8.21 -15.68 -6.20
N GLY A 132 -7.56 -14.61 -5.76
CA GLY A 132 -7.83 -13.96 -4.48
C GLY A 132 -6.57 -13.48 -3.78
N TYR A 133 -6.72 -13.06 -2.53
CA TYR A 133 -5.62 -12.60 -1.68
C TYR A 133 -5.20 -13.64 -0.64
N TYR A 134 -3.90 -13.67 -0.38
CA TYR A 134 -3.25 -14.59 0.54
C TYR A 134 -2.26 -13.82 1.41
N PRO A 135 -2.19 -14.09 2.73
CA PRO A 135 -1.19 -13.46 3.58
C PRO A 135 0.21 -13.92 3.18
N ILE A 136 1.16 -12.99 3.08
CA ILE A 136 2.58 -13.31 2.91
C ILE A 136 3.17 -13.54 4.30
N LYS A 137 3.68 -14.75 4.54
CA LYS A 137 4.24 -15.14 5.85
C LYS A 137 5.77 -15.21 5.85
N THR A 138 6.39 -15.23 4.68
CA THR A 138 7.83 -15.46 4.51
C THR A 138 8.41 -14.44 3.54
N GLY A 139 9.40 -13.69 4.02
CA GLY A 139 10.10 -12.67 3.26
C GLY A 139 10.95 -11.79 4.16
N THR A 140 11.62 -10.84 3.52
CA THR A 140 12.46 -9.83 4.15
C THR A 140 12.05 -8.48 3.57
N LEU A 141 11.48 -7.62 4.43
CA LEU A 141 11.13 -6.24 4.13
C LEU A 141 12.20 -5.33 4.70
N LYS A 142 12.93 -4.64 3.83
CA LYS A 142 13.90 -3.63 4.19
C LYS A 142 13.32 -2.26 3.91
N ILE A 143 13.37 -1.40 4.92
CA ILE A 143 12.92 -0.02 4.82
C ILE A 143 14.10 0.88 5.16
N THR A 144 14.38 1.81 4.26
CA THR A 144 15.32 2.89 4.46
C THR A 144 14.59 4.21 4.27
N LYS A 145 15.25 5.33 4.58
CA LYS A 145 14.72 6.66 4.34
C LYS A 145 14.17 6.86 2.91
N ASP A 146 14.84 6.30 1.91
CA ASP A 146 14.59 6.62 0.50
C ASP A 146 14.00 5.45 -0.29
N GLU A 147 13.94 4.25 0.27
CA GLU A 147 13.61 3.04 -0.47
C GLU A 147 12.95 1.98 0.41
N ILE A 148 11.94 1.33 -0.17
CA ILE A 148 11.36 0.09 0.33
C ILE A 148 11.80 -1.03 -0.61
N ASP A 149 12.41 -2.06 -0.06
CA ASP A 149 12.84 -3.26 -0.77
C ASP A 149 12.24 -4.49 -0.08
N PHE A 150 11.52 -5.31 -0.81
CA PHE A 150 10.81 -6.46 -0.25
C PHE A 150 10.99 -7.69 -1.12
N THR A 151 11.63 -8.71 -0.56
CA THR A 151 11.75 -10.04 -1.16
C THR A 151 10.84 -11.01 -0.42
N PHE A 152 10.04 -11.80 -1.14
CA PHE A 152 9.07 -12.69 -0.52
C PHE A 152 8.78 -13.94 -1.36
N THR A 153 8.18 -14.93 -0.71
CA THR A 153 7.69 -16.14 -1.36
C THR A 153 6.26 -16.42 -0.94
N VAL A 154 5.46 -16.88 -1.89
CA VAL A 154 4.14 -17.45 -1.62
C VAL A 154 4.10 -18.89 -2.11
N GLU A 155 3.41 -19.76 -1.37
CA GLU A 155 3.17 -21.16 -1.75
C GLU A 155 2.04 -21.23 -2.79
N LEU A 156 2.23 -20.55 -3.92
CA LEU A 156 1.29 -20.51 -5.03
C LEU A 156 2.05 -20.73 -6.33
N ASP A 157 1.51 -21.61 -7.17
CA ASP A 157 2.10 -21.85 -8.48
C ASP A 157 2.12 -20.57 -9.32
N GLN A 158 3.12 -20.47 -10.19
CA GLN A 158 3.23 -19.43 -11.22
C GLN A 158 3.37 -17.97 -10.73
N GLN A 159 3.75 -17.74 -9.46
CA GLN A 159 4.16 -16.41 -8.99
C GLN A 159 5.23 -15.80 -9.90
N LYS A 160 4.96 -14.60 -10.43
CA LYS A 160 5.85 -13.83 -11.30
C LYS A 160 6.68 -12.82 -10.52
N ILE A 161 6.09 -12.17 -9.52
CA ILE A 161 6.75 -11.16 -8.69
C ILE A 161 7.20 -11.79 -7.38
N LYS A 162 8.52 -11.82 -7.15
CA LYS A 162 9.15 -12.31 -5.89
C LYS A 162 9.92 -11.22 -5.15
N HIS A 163 10.13 -10.09 -5.81
CA HIS A 163 10.87 -8.95 -5.31
C HIS A 163 10.19 -7.68 -5.82
N ILE A 164 10.02 -6.72 -4.92
CA ILE A 164 9.60 -5.37 -5.25
C ILE A 164 10.57 -4.40 -4.59
N SER A 165 10.94 -3.35 -5.31
CA SER A 165 11.78 -2.29 -4.77
C SER A 165 11.38 -0.98 -5.40
N PHE A 166 11.17 0.06 -4.60
CA PHE A 166 10.77 1.36 -5.09
C PHE A 166 11.19 2.48 -4.14
N LYS A 167 11.46 3.64 -4.72
CA LYS A 167 11.86 4.82 -3.96
C LYS A 167 10.68 5.52 -3.32
N ILE A 168 10.84 5.92 -2.07
CA ILE A 168 9.91 6.81 -1.38
C ILE A 168 10.22 8.24 -1.86
N PRO A 169 9.24 8.96 -2.44
CA PRO A 169 9.42 10.37 -2.79
C PRO A 169 9.69 11.19 -1.53
N GLN A 170 10.73 12.02 -1.58
CA GLN A 170 11.08 12.97 -0.51
C GLN A 170 10.15 14.18 -0.50
#